data_AF-A0A7G5XKI0-F1
#
_entry.id   AF-A0A7G5XKI0-F1
#
_cell.length_a   1.000
_cell.length_b   1.000
_cell.length_c   1.000
_cell.angle_alpha   90.00
_cell.angle_beta   90.00
_cell.angle_gamma   90.00
#
_symmetry.space_group_name_H-M   'P 1'
#
loop_
_entity.id
_entity.type
_entity.pdbx_description
1 polymer ?
#
loop_
_entity_poly.entity_id
_entity_poly.type
_entity_poly.pdbx_seq_one_letter_code
_entity_poly.pdbx_strand_id
1 'polypeptide(L)'
;MKRFLLIVFLQFSFLLVMAAEGINFQEGSWKTVLAKAKAENKLVFIDVYTSWCGPCKKMVADVFPQTKVSEFFNKSFVNYKIDAEKGEGIMIAKRFAVKAYPTYLFVNGDGELVYRFGGYNEAAPFLAHAANALKEKDDPNPIAKWNQEYESGKRDITFLIAYLKKRALLKLPSAEIADELISRVLPGDIGYSEFLNSVFFYDANIEYAPGGKLFAYVVSNHQLLDSISGKAKGYSLRLMQQGIRNYFFKHIIPDYREDFLPVICDAGKKISQLLQEKDTAATERRWALDYYNKTGDTIKLFPAAVDYVVSGLYKMDTVAMKAADEADYKKFREPYINGTADSTKSENWELLNRVNRSRRMITFSYQLRDAAEAVYMNSNNQNHLALALRWAEQAQRFFPHFSNLSVYAALLYKTGKKEQGIARMKQAASDSILDTNNEVKKLILENVEKMKGGGMPPKTWRL
;
A
#
# COMPACT_ATOMS: atom_id res chain seq x y z
N MET A 1 41.33 -56.12 -26.51
CA MET A 1 41.57 -54.79 -25.92
C MET A 1 41.10 -53.69 -26.89
N LYS A 2 39.83 -53.27 -26.81
CA LYS A 2 39.28 -52.08 -27.54
C LYS A 2 37.81 -51.78 -27.19
N ARG A 3 37.24 -52.40 -26.14
CA ARG A 3 35.86 -52.16 -25.66
C ARG A 3 35.76 -51.67 -24.21
N PHE A 4 36.89 -51.43 -23.55
CA PHE A 4 36.95 -51.05 -22.13
C PHE A 4 37.24 -49.56 -21.87
N LEU A 5 37.37 -48.73 -22.92
CA LEU A 5 37.73 -47.31 -22.80
C LEU A 5 36.54 -46.34 -23.01
N LEU A 6 35.32 -46.84 -23.18
CA LEU A 6 34.12 -46.02 -23.41
C LEU A 6 33.18 -45.91 -22.18
N ILE A 7 33.51 -46.58 -21.07
CA ILE A 7 32.66 -46.58 -19.85
C ILE A 7 33.21 -45.64 -18.76
N VAL A 8 34.47 -45.19 -18.85
CA VAL A 8 35.07 -44.28 -17.86
C VAL A 8 34.80 -42.80 -18.16
N PHE A 9 34.31 -42.47 -19.37
CA PHE A 9 33.93 -41.09 -19.73
C PHE A 9 32.48 -40.72 -19.38
N LEU A 10 31.70 -41.64 -18.78
CA LEU A 10 30.32 -41.42 -18.37
C LEU A 10 30.14 -41.21 -16.86
N GLN A 11 31.23 -41.01 -16.11
CA GLN A 11 31.22 -40.81 -14.65
C GLN A 11 31.68 -39.43 -14.17
N PHE A 12 31.81 -38.43 -15.05
CA PHE A 12 32.29 -37.09 -14.64
C PHE A 12 31.47 -35.94 -15.24
N SER A 13 30.15 -36.04 -15.17
CA SER A 13 29.26 -34.88 -15.43
C SER A 13 27.93 -34.98 -14.70
N PHE A 14 27.93 -35.48 -13.45
CA PHE A 14 26.88 -35.08 -12.51
C PHE A 14 27.26 -33.68 -12.00
N LEU A 15 27.09 -32.68 -12.86
CA LEU A 15 26.84 -31.34 -12.38
C LEU A 15 25.54 -31.45 -11.58
N LEU A 16 25.69 -31.53 -10.26
CA LEU A 16 24.66 -31.13 -9.33
C LEU A 16 24.25 -29.72 -9.76
N VAL A 17 23.21 -29.65 -10.59
CA VAL A 17 22.34 -28.48 -10.63
C VAL A 17 21.75 -28.45 -9.23
N MET A 18 22.44 -27.76 -8.33
CA MET A 18 21.82 -27.25 -7.12
C MET A 18 20.72 -26.35 -7.65
N ALA A 19 19.50 -26.89 -7.75
CA ALA A 19 18.33 -26.05 -7.82
C ALA A 19 18.47 -25.08 -6.66
N ALA A 20 18.51 -23.78 -6.95
CA ALA A 20 18.53 -22.77 -5.92
C ALA A 20 17.24 -22.93 -5.11
N GLU A 21 17.31 -23.69 -4.00
CA GLU A 21 16.25 -23.73 -3.02
C GLU A 21 16.12 -22.31 -2.46
N GLY A 22 14.88 -21.81 -2.46
CA GLY A 22 14.57 -20.50 -1.88
C GLY A 22 14.75 -20.51 -0.36
N ILE A 23 14.11 -19.54 0.31
CA ILE A 23 14.08 -19.52 1.76
C ILE A 23 13.35 -20.79 2.28
N ASN A 24 14.00 -21.51 3.20
CA ASN A 24 13.53 -22.76 3.80
C ASN A 24 12.61 -22.46 5.00
N PHE A 25 11.33 -22.28 4.71
CA PHE A 25 10.30 -22.03 5.72
C PHE A 25 10.01 -23.30 6.53
N GLN A 26 10.06 -23.17 7.85
CA GLN A 26 9.73 -24.23 8.80
C GLN A 26 8.23 -24.52 8.79
N GLU A 27 7.91 -25.81 8.93
CA GLU A 27 6.56 -26.26 9.24
C GLU A 27 6.37 -26.39 10.75
N GLY A 28 5.11 -26.35 11.19
CA GLY A 28 4.73 -26.50 12.60
C GLY A 28 4.10 -25.26 13.21
N SER A 29 3.82 -25.37 14.51
CA SER A 29 3.17 -24.31 15.30
C SER A 29 4.11 -23.16 15.63
N TRP A 30 3.54 -22.00 15.93
CA TRP A 30 4.27 -20.85 16.45
C TRP A 30 5.13 -21.20 17.68
N LYS A 31 4.57 -22.01 18.60
CA LYS A 31 5.28 -22.48 19.81
C LYS A 31 6.53 -23.29 19.48
N THR A 32 6.44 -24.20 18.51
CA THR A 32 7.57 -25.05 18.10
C THR A 32 8.66 -24.24 17.39
N VAL A 33 8.27 -23.25 16.59
CA VAL A 33 9.21 -22.34 15.91
C VAL A 33 9.97 -21.48 16.92
N LEU A 34 9.30 -20.92 17.93
CA LEU A 34 9.95 -20.17 19.00
C LEU A 34 10.91 -21.03 19.82
N ALA A 35 10.52 -22.25 20.18
CA ALA A 35 11.38 -23.17 20.90
C ALA A 35 12.66 -23.49 20.12
N LYS A 36 12.55 -23.70 18.80
CA LYS A 36 13.70 -23.89 17.92
C LYS A 36 14.59 -22.66 17.85
N ALA A 37 14.01 -21.48 17.67
CA ALA A 37 14.76 -20.22 17.65
C ALA A 37 15.53 -19.96 18.94
N LYS A 38 14.91 -20.26 20.09
CA LYS A 38 15.54 -20.19 21.41
C LYS A 38 16.70 -21.19 21.54
N ALA A 39 16.51 -22.44 21.11
CA ALA A 39 17.55 -23.47 21.14
C ALA A 39 18.74 -23.14 20.22
N GLU A 40 18.49 -22.56 19.05
CA GLU A 40 19.53 -22.18 18.08
C GLU A 40 20.13 -20.79 18.33
N ASN A 41 19.61 -20.03 19.31
CA ASN A 41 19.92 -18.61 19.53
C ASN A 41 19.82 -17.77 18.23
N LYS A 42 18.77 -18.00 17.44
CA LYS A 42 18.47 -17.27 16.20
C LYS A 42 17.18 -16.48 16.34
N LEU A 43 17.03 -15.43 15.52
CA LEU A 43 15.72 -14.82 15.35
C LEU A 43 14.84 -15.70 14.47
N VAL A 44 13.53 -15.61 14.70
CA VAL A 44 12.52 -16.08 13.75
C VAL A 44 12.30 -14.97 12.72
N PHE A 45 12.55 -15.25 11.44
CA PHE A 45 12.07 -14.43 10.35
C PHE A 45 10.66 -14.89 9.96
N ILE A 46 9.68 -13.99 9.97
CA ILE A 46 8.28 -14.30 9.67
C ILE A 46 7.85 -13.52 8.43
N ASP A 47 7.48 -14.24 7.37
CA ASP A 47 6.74 -13.71 6.23
C ASP A 47 5.24 -13.73 6.54
N VAL A 48 4.67 -12.55 6.86
CA VAL A 48 3.24 -12.38 7.12
C VAL A 48 2.56 -11.96 5.82
N TYR A 49 1.80 -12.89 5.23
CA TYR A 49 1.17 -12.73 3.92
C TYR A 49 -0.34 -12.96 3.96
N THR A 50 -1.00 -12.70 2.82
CA THR A 50 -2.35 -13.19 2.53
C THR A 50 -2.39 -13.80 1.13
N SER A 51 -3.30 -14.74 0.88
CA SER A 51 -3.38 -15.47 -0.40
C SER A 51 -3.59 -14.59 -1.64
N TRP A 52 -4.23 -13.44 -1.46
CA TRP A 52 -4.54 -12.47 -2.51
C TRP A 52 -3.49 -11.34 -2.64
N CYS A 53 -2.48 -11.31 -1.76
CA CYS A 53 -1.46 -10.26 -1.76
C CYS A 53 -0.52 -10.36 -2.97
N GLY A 54 -0.74 -9.49 -3.97
CA GLY A 54 0.11 -9.40 -5.16
C GLY A 54 1.60 -9.17 -4.85
N PRO A 55 1.97 -8.16 -4.04
CA PRO A 55 3.37 -7.93 -3.66
C PRO A 55 4.04 -9.12 -2.96
N CYS A 56 3.29 -9.89 -2.15
CA CYS A 56 3.79 -11.09 -1.47
C CYS A 56 4.19 -12.15 -2.49
N LYS A 57 3.33 -12.41 -3.49
CA LYS A 57 3.62 -13.36 -4.59
C LYS A 57 4.86 -12.93 -5.38
N LYS A 58 5.04 -11.63 -5.61
CA LYS A 58 6.21 -11.09 -6.29
C LYS A 58 7.51 -11.34 -5.51
N MET A 59 7.49 -11.24 -4.18
CA MET A 59 8.66 -11.55 -3.34
C MET A 59 9.05 -13.04 -3.43
N VAL A 60 8.05 -13.93 -3.40
CA VAL A 60 8.25 -15.38 -3.54
C VAL A 60 8.79 -15.75 -4.93
N ALA A 61 8.36 -15.06 -5.99
CA ALA A 61 8.80 -15.31 -7.34
C ALA A 61 10.19 -14.72 -7.64
N ASP A 62 10.42 -13.46 -7.26
CA ASP A 62 11.54 -12.68 -7.77
C ASP A 62 12.71 -12.57 -6.78
N VAL A 63 12.46 -12.67 -5.47
CA VAL A 63 13.44 -12.28 -4.43
C VAL A 63 13.85 -13.45 -3.56
N PHE A 64 12.91 -14.20 -2.98
CA PHE A 64 13.20 -15.34 -2.10
C PHE A 64 14.00 -16.47 -2.76
N PRO A 65 13.86 -16.75 -4.08
CA PRO A 65 14.67 -17.78 -4.75
C PRO A 65 16.09 -17.33 -5.08
N GLN A 66 16.42 -16.05 -4.95
CA GLN A 66 17.77 -15.57 -5.27
C GLN A 66 18.77 -16.15 -4.27
N THR A 67 19.83 -16.80 -4.76
CA THR A 67 20.83 -17.51 -3.95
C THR A 67 21.37 -16.68 -2.79
N LYS A 68 21.74 -15.40 -3.03
CA LYS A 68 22.23 -14.51 -1.97
C LYS A 68 21.22 -14.27 -0.86
N VAL A 69 19.93 -14.23 -1.20
CA VAL A 69 18.84 -14.05 -0.24
C VAL A 69 18.60 -15.36 0.50
N SER A 70 18.37 -16.46 -0.20
CA SER A 70 18.05 -17.74 0.44
C SER A 70 19.17 -18.23 1.36
N GLU A 71 20.43 -18.19 0.93
CA GLU A 71 21.57 -18.58 1.75
C GLU A 71 21.69 -17.74 3.02
N PHE A 72 21.54 -16.42 2.90
CA PHE A 72 21.64 -15.52 4.05
C PHE A 72 20.54 -15.81 5.08
N PHE A 73 19.30 -15.96 4.61
CA PHE A 73 18.14 -16.19 5.49
C PHE A 73 18.17 -17.60 6.11
N ASN A 74 18.49 -18.63 5.33
CA ASN A 74 18.58 -20.01 5.81
C ASN A 74 19.71 -20.19 6.84
N LYS A 75 20.81 -19.45 6.69
CA LYS A 75 21.91 -19.45 7.66
C LYS A 75 21.56 -18.69 8.95
N SER A 76 20.95 -17.51 8.82
CA SER A 76 20.86 -16.54 9.90
C SER A 76 19.60 -16.68 10.76
N PHE A 77 18.52 -17.25 10.23
CA PHE A 77 17.21 -17.22 10.88
C PHE A 77 16.53 -18.58 10.89
N VAL A 78 15.56 -18.71 11.81
CA VAL A 78 14.50 -19.71 11.69
C VAL A 78 13.40 -19.08 10.84
N ASN A 79 13.28 -19.51 9.59
CA ASN A 79 12.32 -18.89 8.65
C ASN A 79 10.91 -19.47 8.85
N TYR A 80 9.90 -18.63 8.93
CA TYR A 80 8.50 -19.02 9.11
C TYR A 80 7.59 -18.18 8.21
N LYS A 81 6.50 -18.77 7.74
CA LYS A 81 5.50 -18.05 6.93
C LYS A 81 4.11 -18.29 7.50
N ILE A 82 3.32 -17.23 7.56
CA ILE A 82 1.96 -17.29 8.08
C ILE A 82 0.99 -16.54 7.18
N ASP A 83 -0.17 -17.17 6.93
CA ASP A 83 -1.32 -16.50 6.32
C ASP A 83 -2.06 -15.75 7.43
N ALA A 84 -2.07 -14.42 7.38
CA ALA A 84 -2.65 -13.56 8.41
C ALA A 84 -4.16 -13.73 8.58
N GLU A 85 -4.83 -14.40 7.64
CA GLU A 85 -6.28 -14.65 7.66
C GLU A 85 -6.63 -16.08 8.10
N LYS A 86 -5.64 -16.90 8.47
CA LYS A 86 -5.87 -18.32 8.82
C LYS A 86 -5.06 -18.77 10.03
N GLY A 87 -5.61 -19.76 10.76
CA GLY A 87 -4.92 -20.45 11.85
C GLY A 87 -4.31 -19.51 12.90
N GLU A 88 -3.09 -19.82 13.34
CA GLU A 88 -2.34 -18.97 14.28
C GLU A 88 -1.93 -17.61 13.68
N GLY A 89 -1.97 -17.47 12.35
CA GLY A 89 -1.61 -16.24 11.65
C GLY A 89 -2.51 -15.05 12.01
N ILE A 90 -3.80 -15.29 12.29
CA ILE A 90 -4.74 -14.25 12.76
C ILE A 90 -4.26 -13.66 14.10
N MET A 91 -3.88 -14.52 15.03
CA MET A 91 -3.42 -14.12 16.36
C MET A 91 -2.06 -13.43 16.31
N ILE A 92 -1.13 -13.93 15.49
CA ILE A 92 0.20 -13.34 15.32
C ILE A 92 0.09 -11.96 14.65
N ALA A 93 -0.69 -11.83 13.58
CA ALA A 93 -0.93 -10.57 12.90
C ALA A 93 -1.53 -9.52 13.85
N LYS A 94 -2.49 -9.93 14.69
CA LYS A 94 -3.06 -9.06 15.73
C LYS A 94 -2.02 -8.67 16.78
N ARG A 95 -1.25 -9.62 17.32
CA ARG A 95 -0.21 -9.38 18.35
C ARG A 95 0.82 -8.35 17.90
N PHE A 96 1.27 -8.42 16.64
CA PHE A 96 2.29 -7.52 16.10
C PHE A 96 1.70 -6.31 15.35
N ALA A 97 0.39 -6.06 15.48
CA ALA A 97 -0.30 -4.97 14.80
C ALA A 97 0.05 -4.89 13.30
N VAL A 98 -0.07 -6.03 12.61
CA VAL A 98 0.11 -6.09 11.15
C VAL A 98 -1.11 -5.46 10.49
N LYS A 99 -0.88 -4.39 9.71
CA LYS A 99 -1.94 -3.59 9.06
C LYS A 99 -1.82 -3.56 7.53
N ALA A 100 -0.75 -4.15 6.97
CA ALA A 100 -0.49 -4.23 5.53
C ALA A 100 0.35 -5.47 5.19
N TYR A 101 0.31 -5.91 3.93
CA TYR A 101 1.00 -7.12 3.47
C TYR A 101 1.85 -6.87 2.22
N PRO A 102 3.03 -7.54 2.07
CA PRO A 102 3.65 -8.36 3.11
C PRO A 102 4.14 -7.50 4.27
N THR A 103 4.11 -8.05 5.48
CA THR A 103 4.88 -7.53 6.61
C THR A 103 5.89 -8.60 7.01
N TYR A 104 7.13 -8.17 7.22
CA TYR A 104 8.22 -9.01 7.64
C TYR A 104 8.55 -8.71 9.10
N LEU A 105 8.54 -9.74 9.94
CA LEU A 105 8.84 -9.63 11.35
C LEU A 105 10.10 -10.43 11.68
N PHE A 106 10.93 -9.89 12.54
CA PHE A 106 12.03 -10.61 13.18
C PHE A 106 11.76 -10.64 14.67
N VAL A 107 11.68 -11.85 15.23
CA VAL A 107 11.23 -12.09 16.60
C VAL A 107 12.27 -12.94 17.32
N ASN A 108 12.57 -12.64 18.59
CA ASN A 108 13.49 -13.46 19.39
C ASN A 108 12.84 -14.77 19.88
N GLY A 109 13.61 -15.64 20.51
CA GLY A 109 13.13 -16.93 21.04
C GLY A 109 12.04 -16.82 22.12
N ASP A 110 11.85 -15.64 22.72
CA ASP A 110 10.82 -15.36 23.72
C ASP A 110 9.53 -14.77 23.09
N GLY A 111 9.52 -14.59 21.76
CA GLY A 111 8.36 -14.08 21.04
C GLY A 111 8.26 -12.55 21.02
N GLU A 112 9.34 -11.84 21.34
CA GLU A 112 9.39 -10.37 21.33
C GLU A 112 9.87 -9.84 19.98
N LEU A 113 9.29 -8.73 19.55
CA LEU A 113 9.68 -8.07 18.30
C LEU A 113 11.10 -7.51 18.41
N VAL A 114 11.95 -7.82 17.45
CA VAL A 114 13.30 -7.26 17.30
C VAL A 114 13.36 -6.27 16.15
N TYR A 115 12.82 -6.64 14.99
CA TYR A 115 12.81 -5.78 13.81
C TYR A 115 11.58 -6.03 12.95
N ARG A 116 11.13 -5.01 12.20
CA ARG A 116 10.09 -5.18 11.17
C ARG A 116 10.24 -4.20 10.04
N PHE A 117 9.69 -4.62 8.89
CA PHE A 117 9.50 -3.78 7.71
C PHE A 117 8.36 -4.40 6.88
N GLY A 118 8.03 -3.81 5.73
CA GLY A 118 6.95 -4.34 4.89
C GLY A 118 7.00 -3.83 3.46
N GLY A 119 6.09 -4.35 2.64
CA GLY A 119 6.02 -4.07 1.22
C GLY A 119 7.05 -4.84 0.40
N TYR A 120 6.93 -4.73 -0.93
CA TYR A 120 7.91 -5.31 -1.86
C TYR A 120 9.26 -4.60 -1.72
N ASN A 121 10.33 -5.39 -1.67
CA ASN A 121 11.71 -4.91 -1.63
C ASN A 121 12.54 -5.75 -2.59
N GLU A 122 13.37 -5.12 -3.41
CA GLU A 122 14.38 -5.85 -4.18
C GLU A 122 15.40 -6.53 -3.25
N ALA A 123 16.20 -7.46 -3.78
CA ALA A 123 17.10 -8.28 -2.98
C ALA A 123 18.07 -7.48 -2.10
N ALA A 124 18.67 -6.41 -2.63
CA ALA A 124 19.63 -5.59 -1.88
C ALA A 124 19.00 -4.89 -0.65
N PRO A 125 17.89 -4.12 -0.77
CA PRO A 125 17.23 -3.56 0.40
C PRO A 125 16.64 -4.62 1.34
N PHE A 126 16.14 -5.75 0.80
CA PHE A 126 15.65 -6.86 1.61
C PHE A 126 16.74 -7.48 2.52
N LEU A 127 17.94 -7.68 1.97
CA LEU A 127 19.12 -8.12 2.74
C LEU A 127 19.57 -7.07 3.76
N ALA A 128 19.51 -5.78 3.43
CA ALA A 128 19.85 -4.71 4.37
C ALA A 128 18.91 -4.70 5.60
N HIS A 129 17.61 -4.94 5.40
CA HIS A 129 16.67 -5.11 6.50
C HIS A 129 17.01 -6.32 7.39
N ALA A 130 17.41 -7.44 6.78
CA ALA A 130 17.81 -8.62 7.52
C ALA A 130 19.11 -8.41 8.33
N ALA A 131 20.07 -7.68 7.78
CA ALA A 131 21.28 -7.27 8.49
C ALA A 131 20.96 -6.32 9.67
N ASN A 132 20.03 -5.38 9.47
CA ASN A 132 19.55 -4.53 10.55
C ASN A 132 18.88 -5.34 11.66
N ALA A 133 18.09 -6.37 11.32
CA ALA A 133 17.49 -7.25 12.33
C ALA A 133 18.54 -7.96 13.20
N LEU A 134 19.65 -8.41 12.61
CA LEU A 134 20.76 -9.00 13.37
C LEU A 134 21.46 -7.97 14.26
N LYS A 135 21.67 -6.74 13.77
CA LYS A 135 22.20 -5.65 14.60
C LYS A 135 21.28 -5.32 15.79
N GLU A 136 19.98 -5.30 15.56
CA GLU A 136 18.97 -5.00 16.58
C GLU A 136 18.81 -6.13 17.59
N LYS A 137 19.10 -7.38 17.21
CA LYS A 137 19.17 -8.52 18.14
C LYS A 137 20.19 -8.28 19.25
N ASP A 138 21.30 -7.65 18.91
CA ASP A 138 22.42 -7.40 19.81
C ASP A 138 22.37 -6.01 20.47
N ASP A 139 21.28 -5.24 20.26
CA ASP A 139 21.10 -3.94 20.90
C ASP A 139 20.84 -4.12 22.41
N PRO A 140 21.63 -3.49 23.30
CA PRO A 140 21.40 -3.54 24.75
C PRO A 140 20.08 -2.89 25.20
N ASN A 141 19.39 -2.16 24.31
CA ASN A 141 18.10 -1.53 24.54
C ASN A 141 17.06 -2.03 23.51
N PRO A 142 16.57 -3.28 23.64
CA PRO A 142 15.53 -3.79 22.75
C PRO A 142 14.23 -3.01 22.94
N ILE A 143 13.37 -3.00 21.91
CA ILE A 143 12.11 -2.22 21.96
C ILE A 143 11.21 -2.58 23.15
N ALA A 144 11.25 -3.83 23.62
CA ALA A 144 10.52 -4.26 24.82
C ALA A 144 10.92 -3.43 26.05
N LYS A 145 12.22 -3.17 26.24
CA LYS A 145 12.74 -2.31 27.32
C LYS A 145 12.24 -0.88 27.19
N TRP A 146 12.29 -0.31 25.98
CA TRP A 146 11.78 1.04 25.73
C TRP A 146 10.27 1.15 26.01
N ASN A 147 9.49 0.14 25.59
CA ASN A 147 8.06 0.07 25.88
C ASN A 147 7.81 0.01 27.39
N GLN A 148 8.54 -0.84 28.11
CA GLN A 148 8.41 -0.96 29.57
C GLN A 148 8.75 0.36 30.29
N GLU A 149 9.83 1.05 29.89
CA GLU A 149 10.18 2.36 30.45
C GLU A 149 9.10 3.41 30.15
N TYR A 150 8.51 3.38 28.97
CA TYR A 150 7.37 4.24 28.65
C TYR A 150 6.11 3.85 29.43
N GLU A 151 5.80 2.58 29.60
CA GLU A 151 4.65 2.11 30.38
C GLU A 151 4.80 2.42 31.88
N SER A 152 6.03 2.44 32.41
CA SER A 152 6.32 2.81 33.80
C SER A 152 6.26 4.32 34.10
N GLY A 153 5.97 5.15 33.08
CA GLY A 153 5.77 6.58 33.24
C GLY A 153 7.00 7.45 32.94
N LYS A 154 8.09 6.90 32.40
CA LYS A 154 9.24 7.70 31.96
C LYS A 154 8.85 8.59 30.78
N ARG A 155 8.95 9.91 30.94
CA ARG A 155 8.50 10.93 29.96
C ARG A 155 9.47 12.09 29.77
N ASP A 156 10.74 11.91 30.14
CA ASP A 156 11.75 12.93 29.86
C ASP A 156 11.93 13.11 28.34
N ILE A 157 12.22 14.35 27.92
CA ILE A 157 12.28 14.73 26.50
C ILE A 157 13.32 13.91 25.74
N THR A 158 14.51 13.73 26.33
CA THR A 158 15.61 12.96 25.74
C THR A 158 15.21 11.50 25.50
N PHE A 159 14.56 10.87 26.47
CA PHE A 159 14.01 9.53 26.36
C PHE A 159 12.96 9.44 25.26
N LEU A 160 11.98 10.35 25.24
CA LEU A 160 10.91 10.32 24.23
C LEU A 160 11.48 10.49 22.81
N ILE A 161 12.48 11.34 22.61
CA ILE A 161 13.18 11.47 21.31
C ILE A 161 13.87 10.16 20.93
N ALA A 162 14.65 9.57 21.84
CA ALA A 162 15.35 8.31 21.58
C ALA A 162 14.37 7.14 21.34
N TYR A 163 13.26 7.12 22.07
CA TYR A 163 12.21 6.13 21.91
C TYR A 163 11.52 6.26 20.56
N LEU A 164 11.17 7.48 20.12
CA LEU A 164 10.60 7.72 18.80
C LEU A 164 11.58 7.31 17.68
N LYS A 165 12.88 7.60 17.82
CA LYS A 165 13.92 7.11 16.89
C LYS A 165 13.91 5.58 16.79
N LYS A 166 13.89 4.89 17.95
CA LYS A 166 13.81 3.43 18.01
C LYS A 166 12.55 2.93 17.32
N ARG A 167 11.38 3.51 17.62
CA ARG A 167 10.12 3.11 16.98
C ARG A 167 10.09 3.36 15.48
N ALA A 168 10.68 4.47 15.01
CA ALA A 168 10.78 4.80 13.58
C ALA A 168 11.69 3.83 12.82
N LEU A 169 12.82 3.40 13.41
CA LEU A 169 13.67 2.34 12.87
C LEU A 169 12.89 1.03 12.68
N LEU A 170 12.01 0.73 13.64
CA LEU A 170 11.16 -0.46 13.67
C LEU A 170 9.80 -0.24 12.99
N LYS A 171 9.55 0.88 12.31
CA LYS A 171 8.28 1.17 11.62
C LYS A 171 7.04 0.95 12.50
N LEU A 172 7.15 1.32 13.77
CA LEU A 172 6.08 1.21 14.77
C LEU A 172 5.23 2.48 14.82
N PRO A 173 3.90 2.36 15.02
CA PRO A 173 3.02 3.52 15.19
C PRO A 173 3.51 4.43 16.32
N SER A 174 3.60 5.73 16.06
CA SER A 174 4.24 6.66 17.01
C SER A 174 3.53 8.01 17.13
N ALA A 175 2.37 8.18 16.48
CA ALA A 175 1.64 9.45 16.44
C ALA A 175 1.33 9.99 17.84
N GLU A 176 0.79 9.16 18.73
CA GLU A 176 0.40 9.56 20.09
C GLU A 176 1.61 9.94 20.97
N ILE A 177 2.72 9.21 20.83
CA ILE A 177 3.96 9.48 21.57
C ILE A 177 4.58 10.79 21.07
N ALA A 178 4.52 11.05 19.76
CA ALA A 178 4.99 12.30 19.18
C ALA A 178 4.13 13.50 19.62
N ASP A 179 2.81 13.31 19.76
CA ASP A 179 1.89 14.28 20.35
C ASP A 179 2.17 14.55 21.84
N GLU A 180 2.56 13.53 22.60
CA GLU A 180 2.98 13.72 23.99
C GLU A 180 4.30 14.50 24.06
N LEU A 181 5.28 14.15 23.24
CA LEU A 181 6.57 14.83 23.21
C LEU A 181 6.43 16.31 22.83
N ILE A 182 5.68 16.63 21.79
CA ILE A 182 5.53 18.04 21.36
C ILE A 182 4.84 18.91 22.42
N SER A 183 4.06 18.31 23.32
CA SER A 183 3.48 19.01 24.48
C SER A 183 4.52 19.49 25.49
N ARG A 184 5.71 18.88 25.47
CA ARG A 184 6.77 19.03 26.47
C ARG A 184 7.96 19.82 25.95
N VAL A 185 8.08 19.98 24.63
CA VAL A 185 9.17 20.73 23.99
C VAL A 185 8.74 22.18 23.79
N LEU A 186 9.48 23.14 24.38
CA LEU A 186 9.27 24.56 24.10
C LEU A 186 9.81 24.90 22.69
N PRO A 187 9.19 25.84 21.95
CA PRO A 187 9.66 26.26 20.62
C PRO A 187 11.12 26.72 20.55
N GLY A 188 11.70 27.13 21.70
CA GLY A 188 13.09 27.59 21.83
C GLY A 188 14.11 26.54 22.28
N ASP A 189 13.69 25.38 22.81
CA ASP A 189 14.59 24.35 23.37
C ASP A 189 15.06 23.32 22.32
N ILE A 190 14.77 23.59 21.06
CA ILE A 190 14.98 22.65 19.97
C ILE A 190 16.42 22.81 19.49
N GLY A 191 17.27 21.83 19.80
CA GLY A 191 18.39 21.47 18.94
C GLY A 191 17.82 21.13 17.55
N TYR A 192 17.61 22.17 16.74
CA TYR A 192 16.58 22.26 15.70
C TYR A 192 16.76 21.25 14.54
N SER A 193 17.93 20.65 14.38
CA SER A 193 18.22 19.68 13.33
C SER A 193 17.96 18.23 13.73
N GLU A 194 18.24 17.83 14.97
CA GLU A 194 18.21 16.40 15.33
C GLU A 194 16.80 15.90 15.63
N PHE A 195 16.00 16.67 16.38
CA PHE A 195 14.59 16.37 16.65
C PHE A 195 13.78 16.32 15.35
N LEU A 196 13.93 17.33 14.48
CA LEU A 196 13.16 17.42 13.25
C LEU A 196 13.52 16.30 12.26
N ASN A 197 14.81 16.02 12.06
CA ASN A 197 15.23 14.93 11.17
C ASN A 197 14.79 13.55 11.67
N SER A 198 14.80 13.34 12.98
CA SER A 198 14.53 12.04 13.58
C SER A 198 13.04 11.69 13.68
N VAL A 199 12.18 12.70 13.88
CA VAL A 199 10.74 12.50 14.07
C VAL A 199 9.96 12.79 12.79
N PHE A 200 10.33 13.81 12.01
CA PHE A 200 9.57 14.21 10.81
C PHE A 200 10.06 13.55 9.52
N PHE A 201 11.37 13.39 9.32
CA PHE A 201 11.91 13.09 7.99
C PHE A 201 12.45 11.67 7.81
N TYR A 202 12.43 10.85 8.85
CA TYR A 202 12.97 9.48 8.81
C TYR A 202 11.95 8.41 8.39
N ASP A 203 10.64 8.68 8.46
CA ASP A 203 9.62 7.67 8.14
C ASP A 203 8.60 8.11 7.08
N ALA A 204 8.65 7.46 5.92
CA ALA A 204 7.63 7.58 4.87
C ALA A 204 6.24 7.09 5.32
N ASN A 205 6.17 6.34 6.43
CA ASN A 205 4.94 5.87 7.04
C ASN A 205 4.50 6.68 8.26
N ILE A 206 5.07 7.88 8.47
CA ILE A 206 4.69 8.77 9.57
C ILE A 206 3.17 8.93 9.65
N GLU A 207 2.68 9.02 10.88
CA GLU A 207 1.27 9.14 11.19
C GLU A 207 1.05 10.44 11.96
N TYR A 208 -0.01 11.16 11.61
CA TYR A 208 -0.45 12.33 12.35
C TYR A 208 -1.85 12.05 12.87
N ALA A 209 -2.03 12.13 14.19
CA ALA A 209 -3.36 12.16 14.77
C ALA A 209 -4.09 13.42 14.25
N PRO A 210 -5.22 13.29 13.55
CA PRO A 210 -5.98 14.45 13.07
C PRO A 210 -6.42 15.31 14.25
N GLY A 211 -6.14 16.62 14.19
CA GLY A 211 -6.39 17.54 15.32
C GLY A 211 -5.46 17.37 16.53
N GLY A 212 -4.46 16.49 16.43
CA GLY A 212 -3.44 16.28 17.45
C GLY A 212 -2.48 17.46 17.63
N LYS A 213 -1.63 17.37 18.64
CA LYS A 213 -0.70 18.47 18.98
C LYS A 213 0.44 18.58 17.97
N LEU A 214 0.94 17.45 17.46
CA LEU A 214 1.96 17.44 16.40
C LEU A 214 1.38 18.01 15.11
N PHE A 215 0.13 17.66 14.80
CA PHE A 215 -0.62 18.24 13.69
C PHE A 215 -0.69 19.77 13.83
N ALA A 216 -1.13 20.28 14.99
CA ALA A 216 -1.24 21.71 15.25
C ALA A 216 0.11 22.44 15.17
N TYR A 217 1.18 21.81 15.68
CA TYR A 217 2.54 22.33 15.61
C TYR A 217 3.00 22.49 14.17
N VAL A 218 2.86 21.46 13.33
CA VAL A 218 3.27 21.55 11.93
C VAL A 218 2.41 22.54 11.17
N VAL A 219 1.09 22.59 11.40
CA VAL A 219 0.22 23.64 10.82
C VAL A 219 0.76 25.04 11.12
N SER A 220 1.20 25.28 12.35
CA SER A 220 1.70 26.58 12.79
C SER A 220 3.14 26.87 12.30
N ASN A 221 3.95 25.84 12.06
CA ASN A 221 5.40 25.98 11.82
C ASN A 221 5.87 25.45 10.46
N HIS A 222 4.98 25.01 9.57
CA HIS A 222 5.32 24.34 8.30
C HIS A 222 6.38 25.05 7.45
N GLN A 223 6.35 26.39 7.35
CA GLN A 223 7.32 27.16 6.57
C GLN A 223 8.74 27.05 7.15
N LEU A 224 8.85 27.12 8.48
CA LEU A 224 10.09 26.96 9.19
C LEU A 224 10.62 25.52 9.02
N LEU A 225 9.74 24.53 9.16
CA LEU A 225 10.07 23.11 8.96
C LEU A 225 10.58 22.83 7.53
N ASP A 226 9.94 23.40 6.52
CA ASP A 226 10.39 23.29 5.13
C ASP A 226 11.77 23.93 4.93
N SER A 227 12.00 25.11 5.52
CA SER A 227 13.27 25.83 5.45
C SER A 227 14.43 25.04 6.06
N ILE A 228 14.24 24.50 7.27
CA ILE A 228 15.33 23.81 7.99
C ILE A 228 15.61 22.43 7.42
N SER A 229 14.61 21.79 6.83
CA SER A 229 14.79 20.52 6.11
C SER A 229 15.43 20.68 4.73
N GLY A 230 15.59 21.92 4.25
CA GLY A 230 16.05 22.21 2.89
C GLY A 230 15.09 21.71 1.82
N LYS A 231 13.81 21.52 2.15
CA LYS A 231 12.79 20.98 1.23
C LYS A 231 11.97 22.10 0.61
N ALA A 232 11.31 21.77 -0.50
CA ALA A 232 10.44 22.70 -1.20
C ALA A 232 9.27 23.15 -0.30
N LYS A 233 8.81 24.40 -0.48
CA LYS A 233 7.65 24.94 0.21
C LYS A 233 6.44 24.01 0.10
N GLY A 234 5.75 23.78 1.20
CA GLY A 234 4.62 22.86 1.35
C GLY A 234 5.03 21.39 1.51
N TYR A 235 6.31 21.08 1.72
CA TYR A 235 6.75 19.68 1.87
C TYR A 235 6.20 19.05 3.15
N SER A 236 6.37 19.70 4.29
CA SER A 236 5.86 19.25 5.60
C SER A 236 4.35 19.06 5.62
N LEU A 237 3.60 19.96 4.99
CA LEU A 237 2.14 19.83 4.84
C LEU A 237 1.74 18.65 3.96
N ARG A 238 2.42 18.40 2.82
CA ARG A 238 2.15 17.23 1.97
C ARG A 238 2.50 15.91 2.67
N LEU A 239 3.57 15.92 3.47
CA LEU A 239 3.91 14.79 4.33
C LEU A 239 2.80 14.56 5.37
N MET A 240 2.26 15.63 5.96
CA MET A 240 1.14 15.55 6.88
C MET A 240 -0.13 15.01 6.22
N GLN A 241 -0.46 15.41 4.99
CA GLN A 241 -1.59 14.83 4.25
C GLN A 241 -1.47 13.31 4.13
N GLN A 242 -0.28 12.80 3.83
CA GLN A 242 -0.05 11.35 3.79
C GLN A 242 -0.13 10.73 5.19
N GLY A 243 0.38 11.39 6.21
CA GLY A 243 0.35 10.80 7.54
C GLY A 243 -1.02 10.83 8.24
N ILE A 244 -1.90 11.80 7.96
CA ILE A 244 -3.31 11.70 8.39
C ILE A 244 -4.03 10.56 7.65
N ARG A 245 -3.69 10.32 6.38
CA ARG A 245 -4.19 9.17 5.61
C ARG A 245 -3.71 7.85 6.19
N ASN A 246 -2.44 7.77 6.59
CA ASN A 246 -1.90 6.59 7.26
C ASN A 246 -2.62 6.34 8.59
N TYR A 247 -2.83 7.39 9.41
CA TYR A 247 -3.58 7.30 10.65
C TYR A 247 -5.01 6.79 10.42
N PHE A 248 -5.69 7.29 9.38
CA PHE A 248 -7.03 6.84 9.01
C PHE A 248 -7.12 5.33 8.77
N PHE A 249 -6.22 4.79 7.96
CA PHE A 249 -6.24 3.36 7.61
C PHE A 249 -5.73 2.45 8.74
N LYS A 250 -4.90 2.94 9.66
CA LYS A 250 -4.30 2.13 10.73
C LYS A 250 -5.07 2.18 12.05
N HIS A 251 -5.72 3.31 12.33
CA HIS A 251 -6.40 3.59 13.61
C HIS A 251 -7.90 3.88 13.44
N ILE A 252 -8.31 4.76 12.52
CA ILE A 252 -9.74 5.13 12.43
C ILE A 252 -10.60 3.98 11.91
N ILE A 253 -10.24 3.37 10.77
CA ILE A 253 -11.00 2.25 10.20
C ILE A 253 -10.94 1.00 11.10
N PRO A 254 -9.76 0.49 11.49
CA PRO A 254 -9.70 -0.79 12.20
C PRO A 254 -10.31 -0.75 13.60
N ASP A 255 -10.31 0.43 14.23
CA ASP A 255 -10.85 0.63 15.59
C ASP A 255 -12.29 1.20 15.55
N TYR A 256 -12.93 1.24 14.37
CA TYR A 256 -14.32 1.68 14.16
C TYR A 256 -14.64 3.08 14.71
N ARG A 257 -13.72 4.02 14.57
CA ARG A 257 -13.84 5.40 15.10
C ARG A 257 -14.60 6.34 14.15
N GLU A 258 -15.89 6.08 13.94
CA GLU A 258 -16.73 6.92 13.06
C GLU A 258 -16.79 8.39 13.54
N ASP A 259 -16.72 8.60 14.85
CA ASP A 259 -16.67 9.90 15.52
C ASP A 259 -15.46 10.75 15.10
N PHE A 260 -14.40 10.14 14.56
CA PHE A 260 -13.24 10.84 14.02
C PHE A 260 -13.41 11.33 12.58
N LEU A 261 -14.49 10.95 11.87
CA LEU A 261 -14.71 11.40 10.48
C LEU A 261 -14.77 12.93 10.34
N PRO A 262 -15.50 13.69 11.18
CA PRO A 262 -15.46 15.14 11.12
C PRO A 262 -14.05 15.70 11.37
N VAL A 263 -13.32 15.12 12.33
CA VAL A 263 -11.98 15.57 12.73
C VAL A 263 -10.98 15.41 11.58
N ILE A 264 -10.97 14.27 10.89
CA ILE A 264 -10.06 14.07 9.75
C ILE A 264 -10.45 14.91 8.53
N CYS A 265 -11.75 15.13 8.31
CA CYS A 265 -12.22 16.04 7.26
C CYS A 265 -11.73 17.47 7.51
N ASP A 266 -11.86 17.98 8.73
CA ASP A 266 -11.41 19.33 9.08
C ASP A 266 -9.89 19.47 9.05
N ALA A 267 -9.16 18.43 9.49
CA ALA A 267 -7.71 18.36 9.35
C ALA A 267 -7.28 18.44 7.87
N GLY A 268 -7.91 17.65 6.99
CA GLY A 268 -7.66 17.66 5.56
C GLY A 268 -7.93 19.04 4.93
N LYS A 269 -9.09 19.64 5.22
CA LYS A 269 -9.45 20.99 4.78
C LYS A 269 -8.40 22.02 5.18
N LYS A 270 -7.96 21.98 6.45
CA LYS A 270 -6.96 22.92 6.96
C LYS A 270 -5.64 22.81 6.20
N ILE A 271 -5.18 21.59 5.92
CA ILE A 271 -3.95 21.39 5.15
C ILE A 271 -4.12 21.89 3.71
N SER A 272 -5.21 21.52 3.04
CA SER A 272 -5.48 21.94 1.67
C SER A 272 -5.58 23.46 1.53
N GLN A 273 -6.17 24.16 2.50
CA GLN A 273 -6.20 25.63 2.55
C GLN A 273 -4.79 26.22 2.63
N LEU A 274 -3.92 25.67 3.49
CA LEU A 274 -2.54 26.14 3.63
C LEU A 274 -1.69 25.87 2.37
N LEU A 275 -1.97 24.75 1.69
CA LEU A 275 -1.35 24.41 0.40
C LEU A 275 -1.96 25.15 -0.79
N GLN A 276 -3.05 25.89 -0.59
CA GLN A 276 -3.82 26.56 -1.64
C GLN A 276 -4.30 25.59 -2.73
N GLU A 277 -4.66 24.37 -2.33
CA GLU A 277 -5.22 23.36 -3.22
C GLU A 277 -6.62 23.78 -3.68
N LYS A 278 -6.91 23.52 -4.95
CA LYS A 278 -8.24 23.72 -5.55
C LYS A 278 -8.97 22.38 -5.63
N ASP A 279 -10.30 22.44 -5.79
CA ASP A 279 -11.14 21.28 -6.07
C ASP A 279 -11.07 20.16 -4.99
N THR A 280 -10.93 20.55 -3.72
CA THR A 280 -10.74 19.64 -2.58
C THR A 280 -12.02 18.92 -2.15
N ALA A 281 -13.18 19.38 -2.66
CA ALA A 281 -14.51 18.89 -2.28
C ALA A 281 -14.67 17.37 -2.40
N ALA A 282 -14.05 16.74 -3.41
CA ALA A 282 -14.04 15.29 -3.57
C ALA A 282 -13.17 14.61 -2.51
N THR A 283 -11.94 15.09 -2.31
CA THR A 283 -11.00 14.56 -1.31
C THR A 283 -11.59 14.58 0.09
N GLU A 284 -12.27 15.67 0.45
CA GLU A 284 -12.93 15.81 1.76
C GLU A 284 -14.03 14.77 1.98
N ARG A 285 -14.81 14.46 0.94
CA ARG A 285 -15.92 13.49 1.01
C ARG A 285 -15.45 12.05 0.91
N ARG A 286 -14.24 11.84 0.40
CA ARG A 286 -13.67 10.50 0.20
C ARG A 286 -13.52 9.74 1.52
N TRP A 287 -13.24 10.44 2.62
CA TRP A 287 -13.06 9.82 3.94
C TRP A 287 -14.29 9.01 4.37
N ALA A 288 -15.49 9.57 4.26
CA ALA A 288 -16.72 8.87 4.61
C ALA A 288 -16.98 7.66 3.70
N LEU A 289 -16.80 7.82 2.38
CA LEU A 289 -16.93 6.73 1.42
C LEU A 289 -15.97 5.56 1.75
N ASP A 290 -14.69 5.86 1.95
CA ASP A 290 -13.70 4.83 2.25
C ASP A 290 -13.95 4.19 3.61
N TYR A 291 -14.38 4.95 4.63
CA TYR A 291 -14.72 4.43 5.94
C TYR A 291 -15.87 3.40 5.88
N TYR A 292 -17.01 3.79 5.33
CA TYR A 292 -18.19 2.90 5.26
C TYR A 292 -17.96 1.70 4.34
N ASN A 293 -17.20 1.89 3.26
CA ASN A 293 -16.83 0.78 2.38
C ASN A 293 -15.91 -0.24 3.07
N LYS A 294 -15.00 0.21 3.94
CA LYS A 294 -14.05 -0.65 4.63
C LYS A 294 -14.59 -1.29 5.90
N THR A 295 -15.51 -0.62 6.59
CA THR A 295 -16.20 -1.15 7.78
C THR A 295 -17.40 -2.01 7.43
N GLY A 296 -17.87 -1.97 6.18
CA GLY A 296 -19.02 -2.75 5.71
C GLY A 296 -20.38 -2.16 6.09
N ASP A 297 -20.43 -0.89 6.50
CA ASP A 297 -21.70 -0.19 6.77
C ASP A 297 -22.40 0.15 5.44
N THR A 298 -23.18 -0.81 4.95
CA THR A 298 -23.90 -0.68 3.67
C THR A 298 -25.00 0.38 3.68
N ILE A 299 -25.53 0.74 4.85
CA ILE A 299 -26.60 1.74 5.00
C ILE A 299 -26.03 3.14 4.76
N LYS A 300 -24.89 3.46 5.39
CA LYS A 300 -24.25 4.77 5.27
C LYS A 300 -23.35 4.89 4.03
N LEU A 301 -22.90 3.76 3.48
CA LEU A 301 -22.07 3.73 2.28
C LEU A 301 -22.73 4.40 1.07
N PHE A 302 -24.01 4.08 0.79
CA PHE A 302 -24.65 4.61 -0.41
C PHE A 302 -24.82 6.14 -0.37
N PRO A 303 -25.37 6.75 0.71
CA PRO A 303 -25.37 8.21 0.86
C PRO A 303 -23.98 8.84 0.74
N ALA A 304 -22.95 8.24 1.34
CA ALA A 304 -21.58 8.74 1.24
C ALA A 304 -21.02 8.67 -0.19
N ALA A 305 -21.31 7.60 -0.94
CA ALA A 305 -20.94 7.49 -2.34
C ALA A 305 -21.63 8.54 -3.21
N VAL A 306 -22.92 8.80 -2.96
CA VAL A 306 -23.68 9.84 -3.67
C VAL A 306 -23.11 11.22 -3.37
N ASP A 307 -22.87 11.56 -2.11
CA ASP A 307 -22.30 12.86 -1.73
C ASP A 307 -20.91 13.04 -2.34
N TYR A 308 -20.03 12.02 -2.26
CA TYR A 308 -18.71 12.03 -2.87
C TYR A 308 -18.76 12.33 -4.37
N VAL A 309 -19.68 11.71 -5.12
CA VAL A 309 -19.79 11.94 -6.57
C VAL A 309 -20.45 13.28 -6.89
N VAL A 310 -21.64 13.55 -6.32
CA VAL A 310 -22.49 14.69 -6.70
C VAL A 310 -21.98 16.00 -6.12
N SER A 311 -21.59 16.00 -4.85
CA SER A 311 -21.13 17.19 -4.14
C SER A 311 -19.61 17.32 -4.15
N GLY A 312 -18.88 16.25 -4.51
CA GLY A 312 -17.43 16.24 -4.66
C GLY A 312 -16.99 16.26 -6.12
N LEU A 313 -16.97 15.09 -6.78
CA LEU A 313 -16.40 14.94 -8.12
C LEU A 313 -17.06 15.84 -9.17
N TYR A 314 -18.39 15.97 -9.17
CA TYR A 314 -19.10 16.82 -10.14
C TYR A 314 -18.90 18.32 -9.91
N LYS A 315 -18.21 18.73 -8.84
CA LYS A 315 -17.79 20.12 -8.62
C LYS A 315 -16.43 20.43 -9.23
N MET A 316 -15.68 19.43 -9.68
CA MET A 316 -14.38 19.62 -10.32
C MET A 316 -14.53 20.19 -11.73
N ASP A 317 -13.62 21.08 -12.13
CA ASP A 317 -13.62 21.66 -13.48
C ASP A 317 -13.04 20.69 -14.52
N THR A 318 -13.88 19.75 -14.95
CA THR A 318 -13.49 18.77 -15.99
C THR A 318 -13.17 19.40 -17.34
N VAL A 319 -13.62 20.65 -17.61
CA VAL A 319 -13.29 21.37 -18.83
C VAL A 319 -11.85 21.85 -18.77
N ALA A 320 -11.47 22.51 -17.66
CA ALA A 320 -10.09 22.93 -17.43
C ALA A 320 -9.12 21.75 -17.36
N MET A 321 -9.52 20.64 -16.71
CA MET A 321 -8.69 19.42 -16.64
C MET A 321 -8.38 18.86 -18.04
N LYS A 322 -9.39 18.78 -18.91
CA LYS A 322 -9.21 18.32 -20.30
C LYS A 322 -8.34 19.27 -21.12
N ALA A 323 -8.58 20.57 -21.01
CA ALA A 323 -7.79 21.58 -21.72
C ALA A 323 -6.31 21.50 -21.31
N ALA A 324 -6.04 21.32 -20.02
CA ALA A 324 -4.69 21.15 -19.52
C ALA A 324 -4.06 19.82 -19.98
N ASP A 325 -4.81 18.72 -19.98
CA ASP A 325 -4.35 17.43 -20.53
C ASP A 325 -3.99 17.54 -22.01
N GLU A 326 -4.79 18.25 -22.81
CA GLU A 326 -4.50 18.50 -24.21
C GLU A 326 -3.20 19.32 -24.40
N ALA A 327 -3.01 20.37 -23.59
CA ALA A 327 -1.82 21.21 -23.65
C ALA A 327 -0.54 20.42 -23.28
N ASP A 328 -0.60 19.61 -22.23
CA ASP A 328 0.53 18.76 -21.82
C ASP A 328 0.78 17.64 -22.84
N TYR A 329 -0.26 17.09 -23.45
CA TYR A 329 -0.13 16.10 -24.50
C TYR A 329 0.53 16.66 -25.76
N LYS A 330 0.22 17.91 -26.15
CA LYS A 330 0.89 18.59 -27.27
C LYS A 330 2.40 18.70 -27.02
N LYS A 331 2.80 19.13 -25.82
CA LYS A 331 4.22 19.21 -25.42
C LYS A 331 4.89 17.82 -25.42
N PHE A 332 4.21 16.81 -24.88
CA PHE A 332 4.71 15.43 -24.90
C PHE A 332 4.94 14.91 -26.32
N ARG A 333 4.08 15.28 -27.28
CA ARG A 333 4.15 14.84 -28.67
C ARG A 333 5.17 15.59 -29.53
N GLU A 334 5.58 16.79 -29.12
CA GLU A 334 6.45 17.68 -29.90
C GLU A 334 7.75 17.01 -30.40
N PRO A 335 8.53 16.30 -29.55
CA PRO A 335 9.76 15.63 -30.01
C PRO A 335 9.51 14.55 -31.08
N TYR A 336 8.34 13.90 -31.04
CA TYR A 336 7.97 12.86 -31.99
C TYR A 336 7.42 13.44 -33.29
N ILE A 337 6.82 14.63 -33.23
CA ILE A 337 6.30 15.34 -34.41
C ILE A 337 7.45 16.01 -35.18
N ASN A 338 8.43 16.59 -34.47
CA ASN A 338 9.56 17.29 -35.08
C ASN A 338 10.74 16.36 -35.45
N GLY A 339 10.62 15.05 -35.22
CA GLY A 339 11.62 14.04 -35.59
C GLY A 339 12.83 13.94 -34.66
N THR A 340 12.84 14.65 -33.52
CA THR A 340 13.91 14.54 -32.52
C THR A 340 13.79 13.28 -31.64
N ALA A 341 12.63 12.62 -31.64
CA ALA A 341 12.38 11.33 -31.00
C ALA A 341 11.65 10.36 -31.96
N ASP A 342 11.91 9.06 -31.83
CA ASP A 342 11.31 8.00 -32.65
C ASP A 342 10.36 7.15 -31.79
N SER A 343 9.06 7.23 -32.09
CA SER A 343 8.03 6.48 -31.35
C SER A 343 8.13 4.96 -31.56
N THR A 344 8.72 4.49 -32.67
CA THR A 344 8.88 3.05 -32.93
C THR A 344 9.94 2.42 -32.03
N LYS A 345 10.84 3.24 -31.48
CA LYS A 345 11.87 2.84 -30.52
C LYS A 345 11.45 3.03 -29.07
N SER A 346 10.26 3.57 -28.82
CA SER A 346 9.73 3.78 -27.48
C SER A 346 8.98 2.54 -27.02
N GLU A 347 9.54 1.83 -26.03
CA GLU A 347 8.82 0.73 -25.37
C GLU A 347 7.48 1.22 -24.81
N ASN A 348 6.43 0.40 -24.96
CA ASN A 348 5.08 0.72 -24.51
C ASN A 348 4.51 2.04 -25.05
N TRP A 349 4.92 2.46 -26.26
CA TRP A 349 4.47 3.71 -26.89
C TRP A 349 2.96 3.89 -26.87
N GLU A 350 2.18 2.83 -27.16
CA GLU A 350 0.71 2.90 -27.15
C GLU A 350 0.16 3.28 -25.77
N LEU A 351 0.68 2.66 -24.71
CA LEU A 351 0.31 2.96 -23.32
C LEU A 351 0.74 4.37 -22.93
N LEU A 352 2.01 4.73 -23.20
CA LEU A 352 2.52 6.08 -22.94
C LEU A 352 1.66 7.13 -23.63
N ASN A 353 1.37 6.93 -24.91
CA ASN A 353 0.55 7.82 -25.70
C ASN A 353 -0.89 7.93 -25.15
N ARG A 354 -1.51 6.82 -24.75
CA ARG A 354 -2.84 6.82 -24.14
C ARG A 354 -2.87 7.53 -22.79
N VAL A 355 -1.90 7.27 -21.91
CA VAL A 355 -1.83 7.89 -20.58
C VAL A 355 -1.59 9.39 -20.67
N ASN A 356 -0.68 9.81 -21.56
CA ASN A 356 -0.33 11.22 -21.72
C ASN A 356 -1.47 12.07 -22.29
N ARG A 357 -2.45 11.48 -22.99
CA ARG A 357 -3.65 12.19 -23.48
C ARG A 357 -4.63 12.60 -22.38
N SER A 358 -4.55 11.99 -21.21
CA SER A 358 -5.65 12.06 -20.22
C SER A 358 -5.14 12.03 -18.79
N ARG A 359 -3.94 12.54 -18.50
CA ARG A 359 -3.29 12.43 -17.19
C ARG A 359 -4.22 12.80 -16.02
N ARG A 360 -4.88 13.96 -16.08
CA ARG A 360 -5.84 14.39 -15.04
C ARG A 360 -7.15 13.62 -15.14
N MET A 361 -7.65 13.39 -16.35
CA MET A 361 -8.90 12.67 -16.57
C MET A 361 -8.86 11.19 -16.14
N ILE A 362 -7.69 10.57 -16.11
CA ILE A 362 -7.46 9.22 -15.57
C ILE A 362 -7.85 9.18 -14.08
N THR A 363 -7.33 10.14 -13.30
CA THR A 363 -7.61 10.20 -11.85
C THR A 363 -9.10 10.39 -11.61
N PHE A 364 -9.72 11.34 -12.33
CA PHE A 364 -11.16 11.59 -12.25
C PHE A 364 -12.00 10.35 -12.60
N SER A 365 -11.62 9.67 -13.69
CA SER A 365 -12.27 8.45 -14.14
C SER A 365 -12.18 7.33 -13.10
N TYR A 366 -11.00 7.13 -12.51
CA TYR A 366 -10.81 6.12 -11.46
C TYR A 366 -11.60 6.44 -10.20
N GLN A 367 -11.72 7.71 -9.84
CA GLN A 367 -12.55 8.13 -8.71
C GLN A 367 -14.03 7.81 -8.91
N LEU A 368 -14.57 8.02 -10.12
CA LEU A 368 -15.93 7.61 -10.48
C LEU A 368 -16.10 6.09 -10.48
N ARG A 369 -15.13 5.36 -11.07
CA ARG A 369 -15.12 3.90 -11.07
C ARG A 369 -15.16 3.35 -9.65
N ASP A 370 -14.32 3.86 -8.76
CA ASP A 370 -14.20 3.35 -7.39
C ASP A 370 -15.49 3.58 -6.59
N ALA A 371 -16.18 4.72 -6.80
CA ALA A 371 -17.49 4.96 -6.20
C ALA A 371 -18.55 3.97 -6.74
N ALA A 372 -18.55 3.73 -8.05
CA ALA A 372 -19.45 2.75 -8.67
C ALA A 372 -19.17 1.31 -8.19
N GLU A 373 -17.90 0.93 -8.06
CA GLU A 373 -17.50 -0.38 -7.57
C GLU A 373 -17.90 -0.57 -6.10
N ALA A 374 -17.73 0.46 -5.25
CA ALA A 374 -18.17 0.40 -3.86
C ALA A 374 -19.68 0.09 -3.75
N VAL A 375 -20.51 0.71 -4.60
CA VAL A 375 -21.95 0.41 -4.65
C VAL A 375 -22.24 -0.98 -5.21
N TYR A 376 -21.54 -1.39 -6.29
CA TYR A 376 -21.66 -2.74 -6.86
C TYR A 376 -21.40 -3.84 -5.82
N MET A 377 -20.35 -3.67 -5.02
CA MET A 377 -19.93 -4.66 -4.03
C MET A 377 -20.89 -4.77 -2.85
N ASN A 378 -21.61 -3.70 -2.51
CA ASN A 378 -22.31 -3.58 -1.24
C ASN A 378 -23.83 -3.37 -1.36
N SER A 379 -24.37 -3.27 -2.58
CA SER A 379 -25.81 -3.03 -2.77
C SER A 379 -26.44 -3.94 -3.82
N ASN A 380 -27.67 -4.39 -3.54
CA ASN A 380 -28.55 -5.07 -4.49
C ASN A 380 -29.78 -4.21 -4.85
N ASN A 381 -29.87 -2.99 -4.32
CA ASN A 381 -30.96 -2.08 -4.63
C ASN A 381 -30.84 -1.58 -6.07
N GLN A 382 -31.90 -1.74 -6.88
CA GLN A 382 -31.87 -1.41 -8.30
C GLN A 382 -31.62 0.08 -8.59
N ASN A 383 -32.12 0.98 -7.73
CA ASN A 383 -31.88 2.42 -7.89
C ASN A 383 -30.41 2.77 -7.61
N HIS A 384 -29.81 2.14 -6.60
CA HIS A 384 -28.39 2.33 -6.29
C HIS A 384 -27.52 1.83 -7.44
N LEU A 385 -27.82 0.64 -7.96
CA LEU A 385 -27.10 0.04 -9.07
C LEU A 385 -27.25 0.82 -10.38
N ALA A 386 -28.44 1.36 -10.68
CA ALA A 386 -28.66 2.21 -11.85
C ALA A 386 -27.86 3.52 -11.78
N LEU A 387 -27.70 4.10 -10.58
CA LEU A 387 -26.85 5.27 -10.39
C LEU A 387 -25.36 4.92 -10.54
N ALA A 388 -24.90 3.85 -9.90
CA ALA A 388 -23.53 3.36 -10.05
C ALA A 388 -23.18 3.01 -11.50
N LEU A 389 -24.12 2.43 -12.26
CA LEU A 389 -23.96 2.13 -13.68
C LEU A 389 -23.64 3.39 -14.49
N ARG A 390 -24.33 4.51 -14.24
CA ARG A 390 -24.07 5.80 -14.89
C ARG A 390 -22.68 6.34 -14.56
N TRP A 391 -22.25 6.21 -13.30
CA TRP A 391 -20.90 6.62 -12.90
C TRP A 391 -19.81 5.78 -13.58
N ALA A 392 -19.99 4.46 -13.66
CA ALA A 392 -19.05 3.57 -14.33
C ALA A 392 -19.00 3.82 -15.86
N GLU A 393 -20.14 4.07 -16.48
CA GLU A 393 -20.21 4.48 -17.90
C GLU A 393 -19.45 5.77 -18.15
N GLN A 394 -19.66 6.78 -17.29
CA GLN A 394 -18.97 8.06 -17.37
C GLN A 394 -17.46 7.92 -17.16
N ALA A 395 -17.03 7.08 -16.20
CA ALA A 395 -15.63 6.75 -15.99
C ALA A 395 -15.00 6.18 -17.28
N GLN A 396 -15.65 5.18 -17.88
CA GLN A 396 -15.19 4.56 -19.13
C GLN A 396 -15.16 5.55 -20.31
N ARG A 397 -16.09 6.50 -20.36
CA ARG A 397 -16.11 7.56 -21.38
C ARG A 397 -14.94 8.54 -21.23
N PHE A 398 -14.61 8.93 -20.00
CA PHE A 398 -13.49 9.85 -19.75
C PHE A 398 -12.12 9.20 -19.97
N PHE A 399 -12.00 7.92 -19.62
CA PHE A 399 -10.78 7.18 -19.87
C PHE A 399 -11.11 5.70 -20.14
N PRO A 400 -11.10 5.28 -21.42
CA PRO A 400 -11.29 3.88 -21.78
C PRO A 400 -10.15 3.01 -21.25
N HIS A 401 -10.47 2.16 -20.28
CA HIS A 401 -9.48 1.34 -19.58
C HIS A 401 -10.13 0.07 -19.04
N PHE A 402 -9.42 -1.06 -19.07
CA PHE A 402 -9.95 -2.35 -18.63
C PHE A 402 -10.66 -2.28 -17.27
N SER A 403 -10.08 -1.57 -16.29
CA SER A 403 -10.66 -1.53 -14.93
C SER A 403 -11.98 -0.77 -14.86
N ASN A 404 -12.13 0.31 -15.63
CA ASN A 404 -13.38 1.04 -15.75
C ASN A 404 -14.43 0.17 -16.46
N LEU A 405 -14.01 -0.48 -17.55
CA LEU A 405 -14.88 -1.34 -18.34
C LEU A 405 -15.33 -2.59 -17.58
N SER A 406 -14.48 -3.18 -16.73
CA SER A 406 -14.83 -4.32 -15.88
C SER A 406 -15.90 -3.97 -14.85
N VAL A 407 -15.80 -2.80 -14.19
CA VAL A 407 -16.83 -2.34 -13.25
C VAL A 407 -18.14 -2.06 -13.98
N TYR A 408 -18.06 -1.37 -15.13
CA TYR A 408 -19.23 -1.12 -15.97
C TYR A 408 -19.91 -2.42 -16.44
N ALA A 409 -19.13 -3.39 -16.89
CA ALA A 409 -19.59 -4.71 -17.31
C ALA A 409 -20.29 -5.49 -16.18
N ALA A 410 -19.71 -5.47 -14.98
CA ALA A 410 -20.28 -6.11 -13.80
C ALA A 410 -21.62 -5.46 -13.39
N LEU A 411 -21.71 -4.13 -13.46
CA LEU A 411 -22.95 -3.39 -13.20
C LEU A 411 -24.02 -3.62 -14.26
N LEU A 412 -23.65 -3.67 -15.56
CA LEU A 412 -24.58 -4.06 -16.63
C LEU A 412 -25.17 -5.43 -16.34
N TYR A 413 -24.33 -6.39 -15.98
CA TYR A 413 -24.77 -7.74 -15.66
C TYR A 413 -25.69 -7.78 -14.44
N LYS A 414 -25.30 -7.08 -13.35
CA LYS A 414 -26.06 -7.04 -12.09
C LYS A 414 -27.40 -6.31 -12.21
N THR A 415 -27.53 -5.39 -13.17
CA THR A 415 -28.77 -4.68 -13.51
C THR A 415 -29.61 -5.41 -14.56
N GLY A 416 -29.27 -6.66 -14.90
CA GLY A 416 -30.06 -7.53 -15.77
C GLY A 416 -29.66 -7.51 -17.25
N LYS A 417 -28.75 -6.62 -17.68
CA LYS A 417 -28.21 -6.58 -19.06
C LYS A 417 -27.10 -7.61 -19.23
N LYS A 418 -27.42 -8.89 -19.00
CA LYS A 418 -26.45 -9.99 -18.85
C LYS A 418 -25.51 -10.15 -20.06
N GLU A 419 -26.06 -10.27 -21.26
CA GLU A 419 -25.26 -10.47 -22.48
C GLU A 419 -24.32 -9.29 -22.75
N GLN A 420 -24.82 -8.07 -22.58
CA GLN A 420 -24.01 -6.86 -22.70
C GLN A 420 -22.89 -6.83 -21.66
N GLY A 421 -23.19 -7.17 -20.41
CA GLY A 421 -22.21 -7.29 -19.35
C GLY A 421 -21.09 -8.28 -19.69
N ILE A 422 -21.44 -9.49 -20.15
CA ILE A 422 -20.46 -10.51 -20.56
C ILE A 422 -19.60 -10.00 -21.72
N ALA A 423 -20.22 -9.40 -22.74
CA ALA A 423 -19.50 -8.85 -23.89
C ALA A 423 -18.51 -7.75 -23.48
N ARG A 424 -18.92 -6.83 -22.61
CA ARG A 424 -18.05 -5.75 -22.09
C ARG A 424 -16.93 -6.29 -21.19
N MET A 425 -17.20 -7.31 -20.38
CA MET A 425 -16.16 -7.95 -19.56
C MET A 425 -15.11 -8.63 -20.45
N LYS A 426 -15.55 -9.30 -21.52
CA LYS A 426 -14.64 -9.90 -22.52
C LYS A 426 -13.81 -8.83 -23.22
N GLN A 427 -14.41 -7.69 -23.58
CA GLN A 427 -13.69 -6.54 -24.13
C GLN A 427 -12.64 -5.99 -23.14
N ALA A 428 -12.94 -5.94 -21.84
CA ALA A 428 -11.98 -5.50 -20.82
C ALA A 428 -10.74 -6.40 -20.77
N ALA A 429 -10.90 -7.72 -20.92
CA ALA A 429 -9.79 -8.67 -20.95
C ALA A 429 -8.87 -8.52 -22.19
N SER A 430 -9.33 -7.83 -23.23
CA SER A 430 -8.59 -7.59 -24.47
C SER A 430 -7.86 -6.24 -24.51
N ASP A 431 -7.85 -5.48 -23.41
CA ASP A 431 -7.10 -4.22 -23.35
C ASP A 431 -5.58 -4.50 -23.38
N SER A 432 -4.86 -3.85 -24.30
CA SER A 432 -3.41 -4.01 -24.50
C SER A 432 -2.57 -3.69 -23.25
N ILE A 433 -3.09 -2.92 -22.28
CA ILE A 433 -2.40 -2.69 -20.99
C ILE A 433 -2.16 -3.99 -20.24
N LEU A 434 -3.05 -4.97 -20.41
CA LEU A 434 -3.00 -6.23 -19.69
C LEU A 434 -1.96 -7.20 -20.22
N ASP A 435 -1.32 -6.93 -21.37
CA ASP A 435 -0.32 -7.83 -21.94
C ASP A 435 0.94 -7.94 -21.09
N THR A 436 1.18 -6.97 -20.22
CA THR A 436 2.25 -7.01 -19.19
C THR A 436 1.75 -7.44 -17.81
N ASN A 437 0.44 -7.72 -17.65
CA ASN A 437 -0.19 -8.04 -16.37
C ASN A 437 -1.12 -9.26 -16.48
N ASN A 438 -0.49 -10.44 -16.61
CA ASN A 438 -1.17 -11.72 -16.81
C ASN A 438 -2.16 -12.08 -15.71
N GLU A 439 -1.91 -11.70 -14.46
CA GLU A 439 -2.79 -12.05 -13.33
C GLU A 439 -4.11 -11.27 -13.36
N VAL A 440 -4.06 -9.97 -13.67
CA VAL A 440 -5.29 -9.17 -13.81
C VAL A 440 -6.06 -9.62 -15.07
N LYS A 441 -5.36 -9.94 -16.16
CA LYS A 441 -5.98 -10.51 -17.37
C LYS A 441 -6.71 -11.81 -17.04
N LYS A 442 -6.05 -12.71 -16.30
CA LYS A 442 -6.62 -13.98 -15.83
C LYS A 442 -7.85 -13.76 -14.97
N LEU A 443 -7.80 -12.87 -13.98
CA LEU A 443 -8.95 -12.51 -13.15
C LEU A 443 -10.16 -12.08 -13.99
N ILE A 444 -9.94 -11.22 -15.00
CA ILE A 444 -11.04 -10.71 -15.84
C ILE A 444 -11.60 -11.84 -16.73
N LEU A 445 -10.76 -12.73 -17.26
CA LEU A 445 -11.22 -13.91 -18.00
C LEU A 445 -12.01 -14.88 -17.11
N GLU A 446 -11.58 -15.11 -15.88
CA GLU A 446 -12.33 -15.90 -14.89
C GLU A 446 -13.69 -15.25 -14.58
N ASN A 447 -13.76 -13.93 -14.50
CA ASN A 447 -15.02 -13.21 -14.35
C ASN A 447 -15.95 -13.42 -15.55
N VAL A 448 -15.44 -13.45 -16.78
CA VAL A 448 -16.24 -13.77 -17.98
C VAL A 448 -16.89 -15.14 -17.84
N GLU A 449 -16.13 -16.17 -17.48
CA GLU A 449 -16.66 -17.54 -17.33
C GLU A 449 -17.65 -17.62 -16.17
N LYS A 450 -17.38 -16.94 -15.05
CA LYS A 450 -18.29 -16.87 -13.92
C LYS A 450 -19.64 -16.23 -14.30
N MET A 451 -19.61 -15.15 -15.07
CA MET A 451 -20.81 -14.46 -15.54
C MET A 451 -21.60 -15.32 -16.54
N LYS A 452 -20.94 -16.07 -17.43
CA LYS A 452 -21.61 -17.05 -18.30
C LYS A 452 -22.30 -18.15 -17.48
N GLY A 453 -21.67 -18.60 -16.40
CA GLY A 453 -22.22 -19.57 -15.45
C GLY A 453 -23.30 -19.00 -14.51
N GLY A 454 -23.75 -17.76 -14.71
CA GLY A 454 -24.80 -17.13 -13.89
C GLY A 454 -24.29 -16.40 -12.64
N GLY A 455 -23.01 -16.56 -12.27
CA GLY A 455 -22.41 -15.98 -11.07
C GLY A 455 -22.03 -14.51 -11.22
N MET A 456 -21.84 -13.83 -10.08
CA MET A 456 -21.34 -12.45 -10.03
C MET A 456 -19.82 -12.42 -9.79
N PRO A 457 -19.08 -11.52 -10.47
CA PRO A 457 -17.68 -11.23 -10.17
C PRO A 457 -17.49 -10.81 -8.70
N PRO A 458 -16.68 -11.53 -7.90
CA PRO A 458 -16.39 -11.17 -6.50
C PRO A 458 -15.34 -10.05 -6.40
N LYS A 459 -14.56 -9.84 -7.47
CA LYS A 459 -13.65 -8.72 -7.68
C LYS A 459 -13.76 -8.37 -9.16
N THR A 460 -13.79 -7.09 -9.51
CA THR A 460 -14.05 -6.71 -10.91
C THR A 460 -12.78 -6.54 -11.73
N TRP A 461 -11.70 -5.99 -11.14
CA TRP A 461 -10.43 -5.74 -11.85
C TRP A 461 -9.17 -5.80 -10.99
N ARG A 462 -9.30 -5.85 -9.66
CA ARG A 462 -8.17 -5.83 -8.70
C ARG A 462 -8.04 -7.16 -7.97
N LEU A 463 -6.80 -7.62 -7.76
CA LEU A 463 -6.48 -8.94 -7.20
C LEU A 463 -6.77 -9.12 -5.72
#